data_AF-A0A172T6A0-F1
#
_entry.id   AF-A0A172T6A0-F1
#
_cell.length_a   1.000
_cell.length_b   1.000
_cell.length_c   1.000
_cell.angle_alpha   90.00
_cell.angle_beta   90.00
_cell.angle_gamma   90.00
#
_symmetry.space_group_name_H-M   'P 1'
#
loop_
_entity.id
_entity.type
_entity.pdbx_description
1 polymer ?
#
loop_
_entity_poly.entity_id
_entity_poly.type
_entity_poly.pdbx_seq_one_letter_code
_entity_poly.pdbx_strand_id
1 'polypeptide(L)'
;MPDHELNFAREILGSRNYRDVPDDEVLAQAERLLGDWMSGEARMERPKLYDHYALLLLALIRRTRSLEDRVTQLESQLKADRSE
;
A
#
# COMPACT_ATOMS: atom_id res chain seq x y z
N MET A 1 -24.49 -10.66 -12.96
CA MET A 1 -23.36 -9.71 -13.03
C MET A 1 -22.11 -10.53 -13.23
N PRO A 2 -21.10 -10.09 -14.00
CA PRO A 2 -19.90 -10.89 -14.15
C PRO A 2 -19.24 -10.97 -12.77
N ASP A 3 -19.18 -12.19 -12.22
CA ASP A 3 -18.42 -12.53 -11.02
C ASP A 3 -16.92 -12.38 -11.37
N HIS A 4 -16.42 -11.15 -11.41
CA HIS A 4 -15.00 -10.91 -11.61
C HIS A 4 -14.28 -11.22 -10.30
N GLU A 5 -13.58 -12.35 -10.26
CA GLU A 5 -12.66 -12.64 -9.18
C GLU A 5 -11.39 -11.81 -9.38
N LEU A 6 -10.97 -11.09 -8.35
CA LEU A 6 -9.78 -10.25 -8.33
C LEU A 6 -8.59 -11.01 -7.77
N ASN A 7 -7.49 -11.03 -8.53
CA ASN A 7 -6.19 -11.44 -8.02
C ASN A 7 -5.41 -10.21 -7.57
N PHE A 8 -5.44 -9.89 -6.28
CA PHE A 8 -4.90 -8.63 -5.73
C PHE A 8 -3.44 -8.35 -6.14
N ALA A 9 -2.59 -9.38 -6.09
CA ALA A 9 -1.18 -9.24 -6.47
C ALA A 9 -1.03 -9.02 -7.98
N ARG A 10 -1.78 -9.74 -8.81
CA ARG A 10 -1.76 -9.55 -10.27
C ARG A 10 -2.29 -8.19 -10.69
N GLU A 11 -3.37 -7.72 -10.08
CA GLU A 11 -3.97 -6.41 -10.35
C GLU A 11 -2.99 -5.26 -10.04
N ILE A 12 -2.17 -5.40 -9.00
CA ILE A 12 -1.18 -4.39 -8.61
C ILE A 12 0.12 -4.53 -9.44
N LEU A 13 0.66 -5.74 -9.57
CA LEU A 13 1.97 -5.96 -10.19
C LEU A 13 1.91 -5.97 -11.72
N GLY A 14 0.80 -6.44 -12.29
CA GLY A 14 0.71 -6.76 -13.71
C GLY A 14 1.75 -7.82 -14.08
N SER A 15 2.71 -7.44 -14.93
CA SER A 15 3.86 -8.27 -15.34
C SER A 15 5.17 -7.92 -14.64
N ARG A 16 5.17 -6.94 -13.73
CA ARG A 16 6.39 -6.40 -13.08
C ARG A 16 6.79 -7.22 -11.86
N ASN A 17 8.07 -7.13 -11.48
CA ASN A 17 8.50 -7.62 -10.17
C ASN A 17 7.99 -6.68 -9.07
N TYR A 18 7.69 -7.19 -7.88
CA TYR A 18 7.25 -6.37 -6.74
C TYR A 18 8.25 -5.28 -6.32
N ARG A 19 9.54 -5.43 -6.69
CA ARG A 19 10.57 -4.42 -6.46
C ARG A 19 10.50 -3.24 -7.42
N ASP A 20 9.84 -3.41 -8.56
CA ASP A 20 9.76 -2.42 -9.63
C ASP A 20 8.48 -1.57 -9.53
N VAL A 21 7.61 -1.84 -8.56
CA VAL A 21 6.36 -1.10 -8.33
C VAL A 21 6.56 -0.15 -7.15
N PRO A 22 6.45 1.18 -7.34
CA PRO A 22 6.58 2.15 -6.25
C PRO A 22 5.51 1.95 -5.17
N ASP A 23 5.87 2.22 -3.91
CA ASP A 23 4.94 2.06 -2.78
C ASP A 23 3.67 2.91 -2.95
N ASP A 24 3.76 4.13 -3.49
CA ASP A 24 2.59 4.99 -3.75
C ASP A 24 1.61 4.35 -4.75
N GLU A 25 2.12 3.64 -5.76
CA GLU A 25 1.29 2.94 -6.74
C GLU A 25 0.61 1.72 -6.10
N VAL A 26 1.36 0.94 -5.29
CA VAL A 26 0.81 -0.18 -4.53
C VAL A 26 -0.32 0.29 -3.61
N LEU A 27 -0.12 1.38 -2.88
CA LEU A 27 -1.11 1.94 -1.96
C LEU A 27 -2.37 2.41 -2.71
N ALA A 28 -2.21 3.16 -3.80
CA ALA A 28 -3.35 3.66 -4.58
C ALA A 28 -4.19 2.53 -5.21
N GLN A 29 -3.53 1.51 -5.77
CA GLN A 29 -4.25 0.36 -6.34
C GLN A 29 -4.89 -0.50 -5.26
N ALA A 30 -4.20 -0.71 -4.14
CA ALA A 30 -4.76 -1.46 -3.02
C ALA A 30 -6.00 -0.77 -2.44
N GLU A 31 -5.98 0.56 -2.30
CA GLU A 31 -7.13 1.35 -1.86
C GLU A 31 -8.34 1.16 -2.78
N ARG A 32 -8.14 1.25 -4.10
CA ARG A 32 -9.19 0.99 -5.10
C ARG A 32 -9.76 -0.42 -4.98
N LEU A 33 -8.91 -1.44 -5.02
CA LEU A 33 -9.34 -2.85 -4.99
C LEU A 33 -10.05 -3.21 -3.68
N LEU A 34 -9.59 -2.67 -2.54
CA LEU A 34 -10.27 -2.84 -1.26
C LEU A 34 -11.62 -2.12 -1.25
N GLY A 35 -11.71 -0.93 -1.85
CA GLY A 35 -12.98 -0.22 -2.03
C GLY A 35 -13.99 -1.05 -2.82
N ASP A 36 -13.58 -1.58 -3.98
CA ASP A 36 -14.40 -2.43 -4.85
C ASP A 36 -14.85 -3.72 -4.14
N TRP A 37 -13.98 -4.30 -3.31
CA TRP A 37 -14.32 -5.48 -2.50
C TRP A 37 -15.27 -5.17 -1.34
N MET A 38 -15.02 -4.08 -0.60
CA MET A 38 -15.84 -3.67 0.55
C MET A 38 -17.23 -3.21 0.13
N SER A 39 -17.38 -2.63 -1.07
CA SER A 39 -18.68 -2.26 -1.64
C SER A 39 -19.47 -3.46 -2.17
N GLY A 40 -18.81 -4.62 -2.35
CA GLY A 40 -19.41 -5.82 -2.95
C GLY A 40 -19.46 -5.79 -4.47
N GLU A 41 -18.83 -4.80 -5.12
CA GLU A 41 -18.71 -4.72 -6.58
C GLU A 41 -17.75 -5.77 -7.15
N ALA A 42 -16.80 -6.24 -6.33
CA ALA A 42 -15.86 -7.29 -6.70
C ALA A 42 -15.74 -8.37 -5.63
N ARG A 43 -15.40 -9.59 -6.06
CA ARG A 43 -15.01 -10.69 -5.17
C ARG A 43 -13.50 -10.88 -5.27
N MET A 44 -12.82 -11.04 -4.15
CA MET A 44 -11.43 -11.48 -4.19
C MET A 44 -11.39 -12.98 -4.54
N GLU A 45 -10.41 -13.38 -5.36
CA GLU A 45 -10.08 -14.79 -5.52
C GLU A 45 -9.83 -15.42 -4.13
N ARG A 46 -9.92 -16.75 -4.01
CA ARG A 46 -9.54 -17.46 -2.77
C ARG A 46 -8.05 -17.85 -2.69
N PRO A 47 -7.08 -16.93 -2.74
CA PRO A 47 -5.80 -17.18 -2.09
C PRO A 47 -5.88 -17.12 -0.56
N LYS A 48 -4.85 -17.62 0.12
CA LYS A 48 -4.72 -17.43 1.57
C LYS A 48 -4.71 -15.92 1.83
N LEU A 49 -5.53 -15.48 2.77
CA LEU A 49 -5.74 -14.07 3.11
C LEU A 49 -4.42 -13.27 3.23
N TYR A 50 -3.38 -13.89 3.78
CA TYR A 50 -2.05 -13.30 3.97
C TYR A 50 -1.32 -12.97 2.66
N ASP A 51 -1.53 -13.75 1.60
CA ASP A 51 -0.84 -13.56 0.33
C ASP A 51 -1.34 -12.30 -0.40
N HIS A 52 -2.62 -11.96 -0.25
CA HIS A 52 -3.21 -10.75 -0.83
C HIS A 52 -2.65 -9.47 -0.22
N TYR A 53 -2.45 -9.47 1.10
CA TYR A 53 -2.09 -8.26 1.83
C TYR A 53 -0.59 -8.08 1.95
N ALA A 54 0.24 -9.05 1.57
CA ALA A 54 1.69 -8.94 1.69
C ALA A 54 2.26 -7.68 1.01
N LEU A 55 1.79 -7.35 -0.21
CA LEU A 55 2.21 -6.16 -0.94
C LEU A 55 1.79 -4.87 -0.23
N LEU A 56 0.51 -4.79 0.16
CA LEU A 56 -0.04 -3.65 0.88
C LEU A 56 0.69 -3.43 2.22
N LEU A 57 0.86 -4.48 3.01
CA LEU A 57 1.54 -4.42 4.31
C LEU A 57 3.00 -3.98 4.16
N LEU A 58 3.71 -4.48 3.14
CA LEU A 58 5.07 -4.06 2.88
C LEU A 58 5.16 -2.57 2.50
N ALA A 59 4.28 -2.10 1.61
CA ALA A 59 4.20 -0.70 1.22
C ALA A 59 3.87 0.21 2.42
N LEU A 60 2.93 -0.23 3.28
CA LEU A 60 2.60 0.49 4.52
C LEU A 60 3.79 0.58 5.48
N ILE A 61 4.52 -0.52 5.71
CA ILE A 61 5.72 -0.52 6.57
C ILE A 61 6.76 0.48 6.07
N ARG A 62 7.01 0.51 4.75
CA ARG A 62 7.97 1.45 4.15
C ARG A 62 7.50 2.90 4.23
N ARG A 63 6.22 3.15 3.95
CA ARG A 63 5.61 4.47 4.06
C ARG A 63 5.66 4.99 5.50
N THR A 64 5.35 4.15 6.48
CA THR A 64 5.44 4.52 7.90
C THR A 64 6.87 4.91 8.28
N ARG A 65 7.87 4.11 7.93
CA ARG A 65 9.28 4.45 8.19
C ARG A 65 9.69 5.78 7.55
N SER A 66 9.31 5.99 6.29
CA SER A 66 9.59 7.26 5.60
C SER A 66 8.93 8.46 6.28
N LEU A 67 7.71 8.30 6.81
CA LEU A 67 7.02 9.35 7.56
C LEU A 67 7.67 9.60 8.92
N GLU A 68 8.06 8.54 9.64
CA GLU A 68 8.78 8.63 10.90
C GLU A 68 10.11 9.38 10.74
N ASP A 69 10.88 9.09 9.68
CA ASP A 69 12.12 9.79 9.36
C ASP A 69 11.87 11.28 9.10
N ARG A 70 10.83 11.62 8.33
CA ARG A 70 10.45 13.00 8.03
C ARG A 70 10.01 13.76 9.28
N VAL A 71 9.21 13.13 10.14
CA VAL A 71 8.79 13.72 11.42
C VAL A 71 10.01 13.97 12.30
N THR A 72 10.92 13.00 12.42
CA THR A 72 12.16 13.14 13.18
C THR A 72 13.00 14.31 12.68
N GLN A 73 13.11 14.48 11.36
CA GLN A 73 13.83 15.60 10.74
C GLN A 73 13.18 16.95 11.08
N LEU A 74 11.86 17.06 10.94
CA LEU A 74 11.10 18.27 11.23
C LEU A 74 11.17 18.65 12.71
N GLU A 75 11.05 17.67 13.60
CA GLU A 75 11.21 17.88 15.04
C GLU A 75 12.61 18.34 15.42
N SER A 76 13.64 17.84 14.71
CA SER A 76 15.04 18.24 14.93
C SER A 76 15.29 19.67 14.46
N GLN A 77 14.75 20.05 13.30
CA GLN A 77 14.79 21.43 12.79
C GLN A 77 14.10 22.40 13.75
N LEU A 78 12.89 22.07 14.20
CA LEU A 78 12.14 22.90 15.14
C LEU A 78 12.87 23.09 16.49
N LYS A 79 13.63 22.09 16.95
CA LYS A 79 14.46 22.20 18.16
C LYS A 79 15.66 23.10 17.94
N ALA A 80 16.31 23.03 16.77
CA ALA A 80 17.44 23.89 16.43
C ALA A 80 17.02 25.36 16.39
N ASP A 81 15.94 25.68 15.67
CA ASP A 81 15.40 27.05 15.53
C ASP A 81 14.98 27.69 16.86
N ARG A 82 14.66 26.87 17.88
CA ARG A 82 14.28 27.35 19.23
C ARG A 82 15.45 27.48 20.20
N SER A 83 16.62 26.94 19.84
CA SER A 83 17.82 26.97 20.66
C SER A 83 18.77 28.10 20.26
N GLU A 84 18.46 28.81 19.16
CA GLU A 84 19.07 30.08 18.71
C GLU A 84 18.27 31.29 19.21
#